data_AF-A0AA39HLN0-F1
#
_entry.id   AF-A0AA39HLN0-F1
#
_cell.length_a   1.000
_cell.length_b   1.000
_cell.length_c   1.000
_cell.angle_alpha   90.00
_cell.angle_beta   90.00
_cell.angle_gamma   90.00
#
_symmetry.space_group_name_H-M   'P 1'
#
loop_
_entity.id
_entity.type
_entity.pdbx_description
1 polymer ?
#
loop_
_entity_poly.entity_id
_entity_poly.type
_entity_poly.pdbx_seq_one_letter_code
_entity_poly.pdbx_strand_id
1 'polypeptide(L)'
;MDTLPFAFYDAVISSLDDPLPVTSIGSLWSPIAMDHIQKRISISVCFRFNGRFEECTFMKEPYVYLNAFEFVDLLQKDGRFVRIKSVFIMDSLSANLHWGRSTKWTRVDRSARKRLLQAVAAKYRPATSGLLYMPTCKRTLQKHFLKKAPPMANLSMLKLGYVGRRSEKFLQTTLQTCPHLVDLTLLGSWTNNVKDAIIDFIHRSTNLSFDARTTQIDFDYQEITVIFDHWKRLRMATDEQPGCKTWDFQARTTFTGMELIFYTSTLTMNNMFRIEHPRGQTVLVVSGGTQYGVWASMFSRTWKDANLN
;
A
#
# COMPACT_ATOMS: atom_id res chain seq x y z
N MET A 1 -27.84 26.79 27.37
CA MET A 1 -26.98 25.61 27.12
C MET A 1 -25.56 26.04 27.39
N ASP A 2 -24.95 25.48 28.42
CA ASP A 2 -23.60 25.83 28.83
C ASP A 2 -22.62 25.48 27.71
N THR A 3 -21.93 26.50 27.19
CA THR A 3 -20.88 26.32 26.19
C THR A 3 -19.71 25.61 26.84
N LEU A 4 -19.67 24.29 26.73
CA LEU A 4 -18.50 23.49 27.07
C LEU A 4 -17.24 24.15 26.43
N PRO A 5 -16.12 24.26 27.15
CA PRO A 5 -14.94 24.92 26.61
C PRO A 5 -14.40 24.18 25.39
N PHE A 6 -13.94 24.93 24.38
CA PHE A 6 -13.31 24.38 23.17
C PHE A 6 -12.20 23.35 23.47
N ALA A 7 -11.46 23.55 24.57
CA ALA A 7 -10.42 22.63 25.04
C ALA A 7 -10.94 21.24 25.44
N PHE A 8 -12.15 21.15 26.02
CA PHE A 8 -12.78 19.87 26.36
C PHE A 8 -13.21 19.12 25.09
N TYR A 9 -13.74 19.85 24.12
CA TYR A 9 -14.13 19.31 22.82
C TYR A 9 -12.95 18.78 22.00
N ASP A 10 -11.85 19.55 21.94
CA ASP A 10 -10.60 19.12 21.31
C ASP A 10 -10.04 17.86 21.96
N ALA A 11 -10.15 17.73 23.30
CA ALA A 11 -9.74 16.53 24.00
C ALA A 11 -10.57 15.31 23.58
N VAL A 12 -11.91 15.43 23.55
CA VAL A 12 -12.81 14.35 23.12
C VAL A 12 -12.57 13.96 21.66
N ILE A 13 -12.59 14.92 20.72
CA ILE A 13 -12.38 14.63 19.29
C ILE A 13 -10.97 14.10 19.02
N SER A 14 -9.97 14.54 19.79
CA SER A 14 -8.62 13.97 19.68
C SER A 14 -8.47 12.55 20.24
N SER A 15 -9.30 12.19 21.22
CA SER A 15 -9.34 10.85 21.82
C SER A 15 -10.15 9.85 20.98
N LEU A 16 -11.04 10.35 20.12
CA LEU A 16 -11.70 9.56 19.10
C LEU A 16 -10.69 9.30 17.98
N ASP A 17 -10.02 8.15 18.03
CA ASP A 17 -9.09 7.70 17.00
C ASP A 17 -9.86 7.53 15.66
N ASP A 18 -9.72 8.54 14.80
CA ASP A 18 -10.24 8.60 13.43
C ASP A 18 -11.77 8.60 13.31
N PRO A 19 -12.33 9.04 12.16
CA PRO A 19 -13.62 9.69 12.16
C PRO A 19 -14.67 8.64 12.49
N LEU A 20 -15.20 8.71 13.72
CA LEU A 20 -16.58 8.34 13.91
C LEU A 20 -17.34 9.01 12.76
N PRO A 21 -18.11 8.25 11.96
CA PRO A 21 -18.95 8.83 10.94
C PRO A 21 -19.62 10.04 11.55
N VAL A 22 -19.50 11.21 10.94
CA VAL A 22 -20.09 12.45 11.49
C VAL A 22 -21.59 12.24 11.76
N THR A 23 -22.19 11.31 11.02
CA THR A 23 -23.55 10.77 11.15
C THR A 23 -23.83 10.05 12.48
N SER A 24 -22.81 9.53 13.16
CA SER A 24 -22.90 8.85 14.46
C SER A 24 -22.62 9.76 15.66
N ILE A 25 -22.14 10.98 15.42
CA ILE A 25 -22.01 12.02 16.45
C ILE A 25 -23.27 12.88 16.33
N GLY A 26 -24.11 12.89 17.38
CA GLY A 26 -25.42 13.56 17.33
C GLY A 26 -25.36 14.99 16.78
N SER A 27 -26.49 15.51 16.29
CA SER A 27 -26.57 16.78 15.52
C SER A 27 -25.85 17.99 16.13
N LEU A 28 -25.71 18.05 17.45
CA LEU A 28 -24.97 19.10 18.17
C LEU A 28 -23.44 19.05 17.97
N TRP A 29 -22.88 17.88 17.69
CA TRP A 29 -21.43 17.65 17.59
C TRP A 29 -20.90 17.70 16.16
N SER A 30 -21.76 17.50 15.17
CA SER A 30 -21.39 17.53 13.76
C SER A 30 -20.68 18.83 13.34
N PRO A 31 -21.16 20.04 13.71
CA PRO A 31 -20.47 21.28 13.36
C PRO A 31 -19.07 21.41 13.99
N ILE A 32 -18.91 20.91 15.22
CA ILE A 32 -17.64 20.97 15.97
C ILE A 32 -16.64 19.96 15.38
N ALA A 33 -17.10 18.74 15.06
CA ALA A 33 -16.29 17.76 14.35
C ALA A 33 -15.85 18.27 12.98
N MET A 34 -16.74 18.97 12.25
CA MET A 34 -16.41 19.65 11.00
C MET A 34 -15.38 20.76 11.17
N ASP A 35 -15.55 21.65 12.15
CA ASP A 35 -14.59 22.72 12.44
C ASP A 35 -13.22 22.15 12.84
N HIS A 36 -13.18 21.11 13.69
CA HIS A 36 -11.95 20.41 14.04
C HIS A 36 -11.30 19.77 12.80
N ILE A 37 -12.06 19.10 11.94
CA ILE A 37 -11.53 18.49 10.71
C ILE A 37 -10.97 19.58 9.77
N GLN A 38 -11.65 20.70 9.62
CA GLN A 38 -11.23 21.83 8.79
C GLN A 38 -9.97 22.52 9.31
N LYS A 39 -9.80 22.60 10.64
CA LYS A 39 -8.61 23.19 11.28
C LYS A 39 -7.40 22.26 11.32
N ARG A 40 -7.60 20.95 11.10
CA ARG A 40 -6.51 19.97 11.12
C ARG A 40 -5.75 19.97 9.79
N ILE A 41 -4.42 20.02 9.87
CA ILE A 41 -3.55 19.95 8.69
C ILE A 41 -3.23 18.48 8.42
N SER A 42 -3.68 17.97 7.28
CA SER A 42 -3.29 16.67 6.75
C SER A 42 -2.11 16.83 5.81
N ILE A 43 -1.01 16.14 6.11
CA ILE A 43 0.20 16.17 5.31
C ILE A 43 0.61 14.78 4.83
N SER A 44 1.29 14.77 3.69
CA SER A 44 2.11 13.66 3.23
C SER A 44 3.58 13.96 3.53
N VAL A 45 4.34 12.94 3.88
CA VAL A 45 5.79 13.05 4.12
C VAL A 45 6.53 12.16 3.14
N CYS A 46 7.51 12.71 2.44
CA CYS A 46 8.41 11.93 1.59
C CYS A 46 9.85 12.05 2.08
N PHE A 47 10.48 10.89 2.27
CA PHE A 47 11.91 10.74 2.47
C PHE A 47 12.52 10.25 1.15
N ARG A 48 13.46 11.04 0.61
CA ARG A 48 14.18 10.73 -0.61
C ARG A 48 15.64 10.45 -0.30
N PHE A 49 16.20 9.47 -1.00
CA PHE A 49 17.63 9.22 -1.00
C PHE A 49 18.25 9.41 -2.38
N ASN A 50 19.32 10.19 -2.46
CA ASN A 50 19.97 10.55 -3.73
C ASN A 50 21.39 9.98 -3.92
N GLY A 51 21.78 8.99 -3.15
CA GLY A 51 23.12 8.40 -3.22
C GLY A 51 24.09 8.95 -2.15
N ARG A 52 23.93 10.22 -1.74
CA ARG A 52 24.86 10.88 -0.82
C ARG A 52 24.20 11.39 0.44
N PHE A 53 22.99 11.90 0.33
CA PHE A 53 22.25 12.48 1.44
C PHE A 53 20.79 12.01 1.42
N GLU A 54 20.18 12.14 2.58
CA GLU A 54 18.77 11.90 2.79
C GLU A 54 18.08 13.26 2.88
N GLU A 55 16.95 13.36 2.21
CA GLU A 55 16.16 14.58 2.15
C GLU A 55 14.73 14.25 2.56
N CYS A 56 14.05 15.23 3.14
CA CYS A 56 12.62 15.13 3.39
C CYS A 56 11.88 16.32 2.80
N THR A 57 10.61 16.11 2.53
CA THR A 57 9.69 17.17 2.15
C THR A 57 8.28 16.85 2.62
N PHE A 58 7.46 17.90 2.75
CA PHE A 58 6.12 17.87 3.31
C PHE A 58 5.14 18.46 2.30
N MET A 59 4.00 17.81 2.12
CA MET A 59 2.95 18.31 1.21
C MET A 59 1.60 18.33 1.91
N LYS A 60 0.86 19.44 1.78
CA LYS A 60 -0.53 19.52 2.22
C LYS A 60 -1.41 18.88 1.16
N GLU A 61 -2.40 18.12 1.57
CA GLU A 61 -3.45 17.70 0.63
C GLU A 61 -4.50 18.80 0.43
N PRO A 62 -5.04 18.98 -0.79
CA PRO A 62 -4.74 18.25 -2.03
C PRO A 62 -3.49 18.84 -2.74
N TYR A 63 -2.36 18.16 -2.60
CA TYR A 63 -1.07 18.41 -3.27
C TYR A 63 -0.61 19.87 -3.40
N VAL A 64 -0.90 20.71 -2.40
CA VAL A 64 -0.33 22.05 -2.31
C VAL A 64 1.00 21.95 -1.58
N TYR A 65 2.09 22.29 -2.26
CA TYR A 65 3.40 22.39 -1.66
C TYR A 65 3.37 23.39 -0.51
N LEU A 66 3.64 22.91 0.70
CA LEU A 66 3.85 23.80 1.83
C LEU A 66 5.28 24.31 1.73
N ASN A 67 5.47 25.42 1.03
CA ASN A 67 6.78 26.10 0.99
C ASN A 67 7.29 26.48 2.38
N ALA A 68 6.41 26.50 3.39
CA ALA A 68 6.66 26.96 4.75
C ALA A 68 6.42 25.91 5.87
N PHE A 69 6.02 24.66 5.58
CA PHE A 69 5.85 23.66 6.66
C PHE A 69 7.14 22.88 6.83
N GLU A 70 7.87 23.21 7.87
CA GLU A 70 9.20 22.68 8.10
C GLU A 70 9.18 21.53 9.12
N PHE A 71 10.33 20.86 9.23
CA PHE A 71 10.50 19.83 10.25
C PHE A 71 10.24 20.36 11.67
N VAL A 72 10.59 21.61 11.94
CA VAL A 72 10.36 22.25 13.25
C VAL A 72 8.86 22.34 13.55
N ASP A 73 8.02 22.69 12.57
CA ASP A 73 6.56 22.70 12.73
C ASP A 73 6.02 21.31 13.08
N LEU A 74 6.56 20.27 12.42
CA LEU A 74 6.17 18.90 12.74
C LEU A 74 6.54 18.52 14.17
N LEU A 75 7.65 19.01 14.71
CA LEU A 75 8.03 18.71 16.10
C LEU A 75 7.21 19.51 17.12
N GLN A 76 6.94 20.79 16.83
CA GLN A 76 6.31 21.70 17.79
C GLN A 76 4.79 21.59 17.84
N LYS A 77 4.13 21.35 16.70
CA LYS A 77 2.68 21.29 16.67
C LYS A 77 2.19 20.03 17.37
N ASP A 78 1.09 20.12 18.09
CA ASP A 78 0.44 18.96 18.67
C ASP A 78 -0.01 17.99 17.54
N GLY A 79 0.10 16.67 17.78
CA GLY A 79 -0.40 15.65 16.86
C GLY A 79 -1.91 15.76 16.61
N ARG A 80 -2.65 16.45 17.49
CA ARG A 80 -4.05 16.79 17.32
C ARG A 80 -4.33 17.75 16.17
N PHE A 81 -3.34 18.57 15.77
CA PHE A 81 -3.48 19.55 14.69
C PHE A 81 -2.75 19.16 13.41
N VAL A 82 -1.84 18.19 13.48
CA VAL A 82 -1.06 17.70 12.34
C VAL A 82 -1.21 16.20 12.21
N ARG A 83 -1.82 15.75 11.11
CA ARG A 83 -1.95 14.35 10.73
C ARG A 83 -1.01 14.02 9.59
N ILE A 84 -0.29 12.92 9.71
CA ILE A 84 0.41 12.34 8.57
C ILE A 84 -0.46 11.22 8.00
N LYS A 85 -0.95 11.44 6.79
CA LYS A 85 -1.82 10.50 6.06
C LYS A 85 -1.02 9.55 5.18
N SER A 86 0.07 10.05 4.61
CA SER A 86 0.89 9.29 3.68
C SER A 86 2.38 9.40 4.01
N VAL A 87 3.08 8.28 4.00
CA VAL A 87 4.53 8.22 4.18
C VAL A 87 5.15 7.52 3.00
N PHE A 88 6.10 8.19 2.38
CA PHE A 88 6.87 7.70 1.26
C PHE A 88 8.35 7.64 1.66
N ILE A 89 9.00 6.50 1.46
CA ILE A 89 10.45 6.33 1.57
C ILE A 89 10.92 5.82 0.21
N MET A 90 11.56 6.69 -0.57
CA MET A 90 11.86 6.45 -1.98
C MET A 90 13.32 6.76 -2.35
N ASP A 91 13.77 6.23 -3.48
CA ASP A 91 14.96 6.74 -4.16
C ASP A 91 14.67 8.05 -4.91
N SER A 92 15.73 8.69 -5.41
CA SER A 92 15.63 9.98 -6.10
C SER A 92 14.77 9.92 -7.37
N LEU A 93 14.89 8.85 -8.15
CA LEU A 93 14.14 8.70 -9.40
C LEU A 93 12.64 8.59 -9.13
N SER A 94 12.26 7.71 -8.21
CA SER A 94 10.87 7.48 -7.80
C SER A 94 10.28 8.73 -7.15
N ALA A 95 11.03 9.40 -6.27
CA ALA A 95 10.58 10.63 -5.65
C ALA A 95 10.30 11.74 -6.68
N ASN A 96 11.16 11.89 -7.70
CA ASN A 96 10.95 12.89 -8.74
C ASN A 96 9.72 12.60 -9.61
N LEU A 97 9.39 11.32 -9.83
CA LEU A 97 8.18 10.92 -10.55
C LEU A 97 6.91 11.25 -9.75
N HIS A 98 6.92 10.97 -8.46
CA HIS A 98 5.72 11.11 -7.61
C HIS A 98 5.53 12.53 -7.04
N TRP A 99 6.62 13.27 -6.82
CA TRP A 99 6.61 14.57 -6.12
C TRP A 99 7.13 15.72 -7.00
N GLY A 100 7.45 15.46 -8.27
CA GLY A 100 7.94 16.50 -9.19
C GLY A 100 9.36 16.99 -8.91
N ARG A 101 10.00 17.58 -9.93
CA ARG A 101 11.38 18.09 -9.83
C ARG A 101 11.50 19.43 -9.09
N SER A 102 10.42 20.21 -9.03
CA SER A 102 10.39 21.55 -8.42
C SER A 102 10.17 21.57 -6.91
N THR A 103 9.98 20.39 -6.30
CA THR A 103 9.74 20.28 -4.86
C THR A 103 10.96 20.73 -4.06
N LYS A 104 10.73 21.57 -3.04
CA LYS A 104 11.78 21.96 -2.10
C LYS A 104 12.08 20.77 -1.17
N TRP A 105 13.32 20.31 -1.24
CA TRP A 105 13.84 19.21 -0.43
C TRP A 105 14.70 19.77 0.70
N THR A 106 14.44 19.32 1.92
CA THR A 106 15.24 19.68 3.09
C THR A 106 16.21 18.55 3.38
N ARG A 107 17.51 18.85 3.39
CA ARG A 107 18.53 17.87 3.76
C ARG A 107 18.39 17.50 5.23
N VAL A 108 18.40 16.21 5.53
CA VAL A 108 18.26 15.70 6.90
C VAL A 108 19.57 15.05 7.31
N ASP A 109 20.22 15.59 8.33
CA ASP A 109 21.39 14.95 8.92
C ASP A 109 21.02 13.69 9.72
N ARG A 110 22.04 12.92 10.11
CA ARG A 110 21.86 11.63 10.79
C ARG A 110 21.12 11.74 12.14
N SER A 111 21.34 12.83 12.88
CA SER A 111 20.72 13.09 14.18
C SER A 111 19.27 13.54 14.03
N ALA A 112 19.01 14.48 13.12
CA ALA A 112 17.69 15.00 12.79
C ALA A 112 16.79 13.89 12.24
N ARG A 113 17.35 12.99 11.42
CA ARG A 113 16.65 11.85 10.83
C ARG A 113 15.94 10.96 11.83
N LYS A 114 16.64 10.56 12.90
CA LYS A 114 16.07 9.66 13.89
C LYS A 114 14.86 10.31 14.57
N ARG A 115 14.99 11.59 14.95
CA ARG A 115 13.90 12.36 15.55
C ARG A 115 12.76 12.56 14.57
N LEU A 116 13.05 12.86 13.31
CA LEU A 116 12.07 13.04 12.26
C LEU A 116 11.28 11.76 12.01
N LEU A 117 11.94 10.62 11.82
CA LEU A 117 11.25 9.34 11.65
C LEU A 117 10.41 8.97 12.88
N GLN A 118 10.87 9.28 14.09
CA GLN A 118 10.10 9.05 15.31
C GLN A 118 8.86 9.94 15.37
N ALA A 119 9.01 11.23 15.09
CA ALA A 119 7.89 12.17 15.05
C ALA A 119 6.88 11.78 13.95
N VAL A 120 7.38 11.37 12.78
CA VAL A 120 6.54 10.93 11.67
C VAL A 120 5.80 9.64 12.03
N ALA A 121 6.48 8.63 12.58
CA ALA A 121 5.84 7.40 13.01
C ALA A 121 4.80 7.63 14.12
N ALA A 122 5.07 8.52 15.07
CA ALA A 122 4.14 8.86 16.16
C ALA A 122 2.89 9.61 15.68
N LYS A 123 3.02 10.38 14.60
CA LYS A 123 1.94 11.21 14.00
C LYS A 123 1.31 10.58 12.77
N TYR A 124 1.75 9.40 12.37
CA TYR A 124 1.18 8.64 11.26
C TYR A 124 -0.14 8.03 11.72
N ARG A 125 -1.24 8.70 11.37
CA ARG A 125 -2.61 8.32 11.70
C ARG A 125 -3.50 8.67 10.50
N PRO A 126 -3.57 7.78 9.51
CA PRO A 126 -4.38 8.04 8.33
C PRO A 126 -5.87 7.96 8.67
N ALA A 127 -6.61 9.04 8.46
CA ALA A 127 -8.01 9.11 8.91
C ALA A 127 -9.01 8.32 8.03
N THR A 128 -8.72 8.18 6.75
CA THR A 128 -9.68 7.62 5.77
C THR A 128 -8.99 6.75 4.72
N SER A 129 -7.87 7.21 4.19
CA SER A 129 -7.04 6.46 3.25
C SER A 129 -5.57 6.67 3.54
N GLY A 130 -4.97 5.72 4.26
CA GLY A 130 -3.55 5.73 4.54
C GLY A 130 -2.74 5.15 3.40
N LEU A 131 -1.67 5.84 3.02
CA LEU A 131 -0.71 5.33 2.06
C LEU A 131 0.66 5.17 2.71
N LEU A 132 1.20 3.95 2.66
CA LEU A 132 2.55 3.67 3.09
C LEU A 132 3.35 3.08 1.94
N TYR A 133 4.30 3.85 1.41
CA TYR A 133 5.10 3.48 0.26
C TYR A 133 6.57 3.42 0.66
N MET A 134 7.08 2.22 0.82
CA MET A 134 8.46 1.95 1.21
C MET A 134 9.02 0.82 0.35
N PRO A 135 9.32 1.06 -0.94
CA PRO A 135 10.04 0.11 -1.78
C PRO A 135 11.40 -0.22 -1.16
N THR A 136 12.07 -1.23 -1.72
CA THR A 136 13.34 -1.79 -1.23
C THR A 136 14.51 -0.79 -1.12
N CYS A 137 14.30 0.48 -1.46
CA CYS A 137 15.25 1.55 -1.24
C CYS A 137 15.51 1.76 0.27
N LYS A 138 16.78 1.92 0.63
CA LYS A 138 17.24 2.24 1.99
C LYS A 138 16.55 1.48 3.13
N ARG A 139 16.78 0.16 3.12
CA ARG A 139 16.38 -0.80 4.19
C ARG A 139 16.54 -0.27 5.62
N THR A 140 17.57 0.54 5.89
CA THR A 140 17.79 1.13 7.22
C THR A 140 16.69 2.11 7.63
N LEU A 141 16.25 3.02 6.75
CA LEU A 141 15.18 3.99 7.04
C LEU A 141 13.88 3.26 7.33
N GLN A 142 13.52 2.34 6.44
CA GLN A 142 12.34 1.49 6.60
C GLN A 142 12.38 0.70 7.92
N LYS A 143 13.51 0.08 8.27
CA LYS A 143 13.69 -0.61 9.57
C LYS A 143 13.50 0.29 10.79
N HIS A 144 13.84 1.58 10.68
CA HIS A 144 13.66 2.53 11.77
C HIS A 144 12.21 2.98 11.88
N PHE A 145 11.56 3.27 10.75
CA PHE A 145 10.15 3.61 10.70
C PHE A 145 9.30 2.46 11.25
N LEU A 146 9.45 1.25 10.72
CA LEU A 146 8.70 0.06 11.15
C LEU A 146 8.92 -0.32 12.62
N LYS A 147 10.02 0.09 13.25
CA LYS A 147 10.25 -0.13 14.69
C LYS A 147 9.32 0.71 15.56
N LYS A 148 8.82 1.82 15.03
CA LYS A 148 8.07 2.84 15.78
C LYS A 148 6.67 3.07 15.25
N ALA A 149 6.39 2.63 14.04
CA ALA A 149 5.08 2.74 13.43
C ALA A 149 4.06 1.89 14.24
N PRO A 150 2.95 2.48 14.69
CA PRO A 150 1.88 1.73 15.34
C PRO A 150 1.18 0.79 14.33
N PRO A 151 0.37 -0.17 14.79
CA PRO A 151 -0.64 -0.84 13.94
C PRO A 151 -1.57 0.22 13.32
N MET A 152 -1.97 0.03 12.05
CA MET A 152 -2.60 1.10 11.25
C MET A 152 -3.97 0.68 10.75
N ALA A 153 -5.00 0.67 11.60
CA ALA A 153 -6.34 0.17 11.22
C ALA A 153 -6.92 0.78 9.92
N ASN A 154 -6.56 2.03 9.61
CA ASN A 154 -7.07 2.80 8.47
C ASN A 154 -6.11 2.88 7.27
N LEU A 155 -5.15 1.96 7.17
CA LEU A 155 -4.27 1.88 6.01
C LEU A 155 -5.05 1.34 4.80
N SER A 156 -5.06 2.09 3.71
CA SER A 156 -5.74 1.69 2.47
C SER A 156 -4.78 1.18 1.40
N MET A 157 -3.54 1.66 1.39
CA MET A 157 -2.52 1.26 0.43
C MET A 157 -1.19 0.97 1.13
N LEU A 158 -0.63 -0.22 0.89
CA LEU A 158 0.65 -0.65 1.43
C LEU A 158 1.55 -1.13 0.30
N LYS A 159 2.65 -0.41 0.04
CA LYS A 159 3.77 -0.89 -0.76
C LYS A 159 4.99 -1.10 0.12
N LEU A 160 5.39 -2.35 0.33
CA LEU A 160 6.37 -2.72 1.35
C LEU A 160 7.53 -3.57 0.80
N GLY A 161 8.73 -3.04 0.92
CA GLY A 161 9.98 -3.75 0.65
C GLY A 161 10.36 -4.72 1.76
N TYR A 162 10.97 -5.85 1.42
CA TYR A 162 11.47 -6.81 2.40
C TYR A 162 12.71 -6.28 3.13
N VAL A 163 12.64 -6.19 4.46
CA VAL A 163 13.76 -5.79 5.33
C VAL A 163 14.02 -6.78 6.48
N GLY A 164 13.60 -8.03 6.33
CA GLY A 164 13.74 -9.10 7.31
C GLY A 164 12.53 -9.23 8.24
N ARG A 165 12.71 -9.92 9.37
CA ARG A 165 11.65 -10.21 10.37
C ARG A 165 10.78 -9.04 10.81
N ARG A 166 11.30 -7.80 10.73
CA ARG A 166 10.51 -6.61 11.09
C ARG A 166 9.43 -6.28 10.06
N SER A 167 9.72 -6.37 8.77
CA SER A 167 8.69 -6.17 7.74
C SER A 167 7.69 -7.31 7.74
N GLU A 168 8.14 -8.55 8.01
CA GLU A 168 7.25 -9.71 8.16
C GLU A 168 6.24 -9.51 9.29
N LYS A 169 6.73 -9.22 10.51
CA LYS A 169 5.86 -8.98 11.66
C LYS A 169 4.90 -7.81 11.39
N PHE A 170 5.41 -6.73 10.83
CA PHE A 170 4.58 -5.56 10.49
C PHE A 170 3.49 -5.93 9.47
N LEU A 171 3.84 -6.64 8.40
CA LEU A 171 2.88 -7.11 7.40
C LEU A 171 1.81 -7.99 8.06
N GLN A 172 2.20 -9.03 8.80
CA GLN A 172 1.25 -9.94 9.47
C GLN A 172 0.28 -9.19 10.38
N THR A 173 0.78 -8.28 11.23
CA THR A 173 -0.08 -7.44 12.07
C THR A 173 -1.01 -6.59 11.21
N THR A 174 -0.51 -5.99 10.13
CA THR A 174 -1.31 -5.15 9.22
C THR A 174 -2.45 -5.96 8.58
N LEU A 175 -2.15 -7.14 8.03
CA LEU A 175 -3.15 -8.03 7.40
C LEU A 175 -4.23 -8.53 8.39
N GLN A 176 -3.94 -8.52 9.68
CA GLN A 176 -4.87 -8.88 10.75
C GLN A 176 -5.71 -7.69 11.24
N THR A 177 -5.13 -6.49 11.27
CA THR A 177 -5.76 -5.32 11.93
C THR A 177 -6.33 -4.28 10.97
N CYS A 178 -6.09 -4.39 9.66
CA CYS A 178 -6.39 -3.35 8.68
C CYS A 178 -7.50 -3.79 7.70
N PRO A 179 -8.79 -3.66 8.06
CA PRO A 179 -9.89 -4.08 7.19
C PRO A 179 -10.07 -3.20 5.94
N HIS A 180 -9.49 -2.01 5.92
CA HIS A 180 -9.62 -1.04 4.83
C HIS A 180 -8.49 -1.11 3.79
N LEU A 181 -7.58 -2.07 3.92
CA LEU A 181 -6.46 -2.23 3.00
C LEU A 181 -6.98 -2.75 1.64
N VAL A 182 -6.89 -1.92 0.60
CA VAL A 182 -7.38 -2.20 -0.75
C VAL A 182 -6.26 -2.39 -1.77
N ASP A 183 -5.03 -2.00 -1.45
CA ASP A 183 -3.86 -2.19 -2.32
C ASP A 183 -2.66 -2.67 -1.52
N LEU A 184 -2.12 -3.83 -1.88
CA LEU A 184 -0.99 -4.48 -1.25
C LEU A 184 0.07 -4.82 -2.31
N THR A 185 1.17 -4.09 -2.31
CA THR A 185 2.34 -4.39 -3.15
C THR A 185 3.52 -4.84 -2.28
N LEU A 186 4.03 -6.05 -2.51
CA LEU A 186 5.21 -6.60 -1.83
C LEU A 186 6.42 -6.57 -2.77
N LEU A 187 7.53 -6.01 -2.28
CA LEU A 187 8.77 -5.87 -3.05
C LEU A 187 9.98 -6.55 -2.40
N GLY A 188 10.84 -7.16 -3.22
CA GLY A 188 12.08 -7.79 -2.77
C GLY A 188 11.89 -9.21 -2.23
N SER A 189 12.85 -9.68 -1.44
CA SER A 189 13.00 -11.10 -1.06
C SER A 189 12.01 -11.61 0.01
N TRP A 190 10.72 -11.35 -0.15
CA TRP A 190 9.68 -12.02 0.64
C TRP A 190 9.64 -13.52 0.31
N THR A 191 9.35 -14.35 1.30
CA THR A 191 9.33 -15.81 1.22
C THR A 191 7.97 -16.37 1.65
N ASN A 192 7.75 -17.67 1.49
CA ASN A 192 6.49 -18.35 1.79
C ASN A 192 6.03 -18.25 3.27
N ASN A 193 6.86 -17.75 4.18
CA ASN A 193 6.50 -17.56 5.60
C ASN A 193 5.32 -16.59 5.83
N VAL A 194 4.98 -15.75 4.85
CA VAL A 194 3.83 -14.83 4.93
C VAL A 194 2.66 -15.25 4.03
N LYS A 195 2.80 -16.37 3.30
CA LYS A 195 1.85 -16.81 2.27
C LYS A 195 0.46 -17.05 2.84
N ASP A 196 0.35 -17.85 3.89
CA ASP A 196 -0.95 -18.18 4.51
C ASP A 196 -1.67 -16.93 5.02
N ALA A 197 -0.94 -16.01 5.65
CA ALA A 197 -1.50 -14.74 6.12
C ALA A 197 -2.02 -13.86 4.96
N ILE A 198 -1.37 -13.93 3.79
CA ILE A 198 -1.81 -13.22 2.58
C ILE A 198 -3.06 -13.89 2.00
N ILE A 199 -3.08 -15.21 1.88
CA ILE A 199 -4.25 -15.97 1.37
C ILE A 199 -5.47 -15.70 2.27
N ASP A 200 -5.30 -15.81 3.59
CA ASP A 200 -6.33 -15.50 4.57
C ASP A 200 -6.85 -14.07 4.43
N PHE A 201 -5.95 -13.10 4.21
CA PHE A 201 -6.32 -11.71 4.03
C PHE A 201 -7.09 -11.49 2.72
N ILE A 202 -6.65 -12.11 1.61
CA ILE A 202 -7.34 -12.07 0.32
C ILE A 202 -8.77 -12.59 0.46
N HIS A 203 -8.98 -13.69 1.20
CA HIS A 203 -10.30 -14.26 1.43
C HIS A 203 -11.24 -13.43 2.30
N ARG A 204 -10.70 -12.55 3.15
CA ARG A 204 -11.49 -11.61 3.96
C ARG A 204 -11.73 -10.28 3.25
N SER A 205 -10.98 -10.00 2.19
CA SER A 205 -11.01 -8.70 1.51
C SER A 205 -12.04 -8.68 0.39
N THR A 206 -12.89 -7.66 0.37
CA THR A 206 -13.94 -7.52 -0.65
C THR A 206 -13.51 -6.72 -1.87
N ASN A 207 -12.43 -5.94 -1.74
CA ASN A 207 -11.84 -5.11 -2.80
C ASN A 207 -10.32 -5.06 -2.55
N LEU A 208 -9.53 -5.69 -3.42
CA LEU A 208 -8.09 -5.83 -3.21
C LEU A 208 -7.33 -5.87 -4.54
N SER A 209 -6.34 -5.00 -4.65
CA SER A 209 -5.21 -5.08 -5.57
C SER A 209 -4.03 -5.72 -4.82
N PHE A 210 -3.44 -6.76 -5.38
CA PHE A 210 -2.28 -7.46 -4.83
C PHE A 210 -1.20 -7.65 -5.90
N ASP A 211 0.00 -7.12 -5.64
CA ASP A 211 1.20 -7.31 -6.48
C ASP A 211 2.37 -7.85 -5.63
N ALA A 212 2.81 -9.06 -5.93
CA ALA A 212 3.98 -9.71 -5.35
C ALA A 212 4.94 -10.27 -6.42
N ARG A 213 4.91 -9.75 -7.66
CA ARG A 213 5.73 -10.27 -8.78
C ARG A 213 7.22 -10.28 -8.51
N THR A 214 7.70 -9.32 -7.72
CA THR A 214 9.14 -9.19 -7.42
C THR A 214 9.58 -10.02 -6.21
N THR A 215 8.71 -10.88 -5.67
CA THR A 215 8.95 -11.70 -4.48
C THR A 215 9.26 -13.17 -4.79
N GLN A 216 9.70 -13.94 -3.79
CA GLN A 216 9.86 -15.40 -3.88
C GLN A 216 8.69 -16.12 -3.20
N ILE A 217 7.50 -15.50 -3.18
CA ILE A 217 6.29 -16.15 -2.70
C ILE A 217 5.73 -16.95 -3.86
N ASP A 218 5.70 -18.26 -3.70
CA ASP A 218 5.21 -19.18 -4.71
C ASP A 218 3.82 -19.66 -4.30
N PHE A 219 2.84 -19.27 -5.11
CA PHE A 219 1.49 -19.79 -5.02
C PHE A 219 1.36 -21.01 -5.93
N ASP A 220 0.84 -22.12 -5.42
CA ASP A 220 0.52 -23.25 -6.26
C ASP A 220 -0.78 -23.01 -7.04
N TYR A 221 -1.05 -23.90 -8.00
CA TYR A 221 -2.22 -23.81 -8.86
C TYR A 221 -3.55 -23.89 -8.08
N GLN A 222 -3.61 -24.72 -7.03
CA GLN A 222 -4.82 -24.88 -6.24
C GLN A 222 -5.10 -23.62 -5.43
N GLU A 223 -4.08 -23.03 -4.82
CA GLU A 223 -4.15 -21.77 -4.08
C GLU A 223 -4.67 -20.63 -4.98
N ILE A 224 -4.12 -20.50 -6.18
CA ILE A 224 -4.56 -19.50 -7.16
C ILE A 224 -6.01 -19.73 -7.59
N THR A 225 -6.39 -20.99 -7.84
CA THR A 225 -7.76 -21.35 -8.21
C THR A 225 -8.74 -20.95 -7.11
N VAL A 226 -8.41 -21.23 -5.85
CA VAL A 226 -9.21 -20.88 -4.68
C VAL A 226 -9.36 -19.37 -4.52
N ILE A 227 -8.29 -18.59 -4.76
CA ILE A 227 -8.33 -17.12 -4.78
C ILE A 227 -9.29 -16.61 -5.87
N PHE A 228 -9.17 -17.12 -7.10
CA PHE A 228 -10.02 -16.68 -8.20
C PHE A 228 -11.49 -17.07 -8.03
N ASP A 229 -11.77 -18.27 -7.54
CA ASP A 229 -13.13 -18.71 -7.25
C ASP A 229 -13.80 -17.88 -6.14
N HIS A 230 -13.00 -17.44 -5.16
CA HIS A 230 -13.48 -16.51 -4.14
C HIS A 230 -13.87 -15.15 -4.75
N TRP A 231 -13.00 -14.54 -5.57
CA TRP A 231 -13.30 -13.26 -6.21
C TRP A 231 -14.45 -13.32 -7.21
N LYS A 232 -14.55 -14.43 -7.96
CA LYS A 232 -15.68 -14.68 -8.86
C LYS A 232 -17.02 -14.70 -8.09
N ARG A 233 -17.07 -15.37 -6.94
CA ARG A 233 -18.25 -15.38 -6.06
C ARG A 233 -18.58 -14.00 -5.52
N LEU A 234 -17.57 -13.25 -5.07
CA LEU A 234 -17.77 -11.86 -4.62
C LEU A 234 -18.38 -10.99 -5.71
N ARG A 235 -17.90 -11.12 -6.95
CA ARG A 235 -18.44 -10.38 -8.10
C ARG A 235 -19.90 -10.74 -8.37
N MET A 236 -20.22 -12.03 -8.46
CA MET A 236 -21.59 -12.50 -8.69
C MET A 236 -22.56 -12.02 -7.61
N ALA A 237 -22.11 -11.95 -6.36
CA ALA A 237 -22.91 -11.40 -5.26
C ALA A 237 -23.07 -9.87 -5.32
N THR A 238 -22.23 -9.16 -6.10
CA THR A 238 -22.21 -7.69 -6.15
C THR A 238 -22.71 -7.09 -7.45
N ASP A 239 -22.93 -7.89 -8.51
CA ASP A 239 -23.56 -7.40 -9.75
C ASP A 239 -25.02 -6.94 -9.52
N GLU A 240 -25.59 -7.15 -8.33
CA GLU A 240 -26.83 -6.51 -7.85
C GLU A 240 -26.65 -5.08 -7.30
N GLN A 241 -25.41 -4.61 -7.08
CA GLN A 241 -25.08 -3.25 -6.63
C GLN A 241 -23.99 -2.60 -7.51
N PRO A 242 -24.34 -1.59 -8.32
CA PRO A 242 -23.37 -0.93 -9.19
C PRO A 242 -22.34 -0.14 -8.38
N GLY A 243 -21.11 -0.67 -8.32
CA GLY A 243 -19.92 -0.01 -7.78
C GLY A 243 -18.68 -0.65 -8.39
N CYS A 244 -17.78 0.17 -8.95
CA CYS A 244 -16.58 -0.31 -9.65
C CYS A 244 -15.58 -0.91 -8.63
N LYS A 245 -15.66 -2.22 -8.38
CA LYS A 245 -14.66 -2.95 -7.60
C LYS A 245 -13.48 -3.30 -8.50
N THR A 246 -12.25 -3.14 -8.00
CA THR A 246 -11.00 -3.42 -8.73
C THR A 246 -10.29 -4.60 -8.09
N TRP A 247 -10.21 -5.74 -8.79
CA TRP A 247 -9.46 -6.92 -8.38
C TRP A 247 -8.29 -7.14 -9.32
N ASP A 248 -7.09 -6.78 -8.85
CA ASP A 248 -5.84 -6.98 -9.59
C ASP A 248 -4.98 -7.98 -8.82
N PHE A 249 -4.59 -9.09 -9.45
CA PHE A 249 -3.68 -10.08 -8.86
C PHE A 249 -2.45 -10.26 -9.73
N GLN A 250 -1.28 -10.06 -9.13
CA GLN A 250 -0.01 -10.26 -9.80
C GLN A 250 0.96 -11.00 -8.87
N ALA A 251 1.14 -12.30 -9.10
CA ALA A 251 2.05 -13.13 -8.31
C ALA A 251 2.79 -14.14 -9.18
N ARG A 252 3.84 -14.74 -8.62
CA ARG A 252 4.52 -15.89 -9.21
C ARG A 252 3.80 -17.17 -8.84
N THR A 253 3.79 -18.11 -9.77
CA THR A 253 3.46 -19.52 -9.51
C THR A 253 4.51 -20.41 -10.10
N THR A 254 4.59 -21.61 -9.53
CA THR A 254 5.30 -22.73 -10.11
C THR A 254 4.29 -23.75 -10.62
N PHE A 255 4.16 -23.87 -11.94
CA PHE A 255 3.46 -25.00 -12.56
C PHE A 255 4.50 -25.86 -13.27
N THR A 256 4.69 -27.11 -12.82
CA THR A 256 5.63 -28.07 -13.44
C THR A 256 7.08 -27.52 -13.60
N GLY A 257 7.53 -26.65 -12.69
CA GLY A 257 8.86 -26.03 -12.75
C GLY A 257 8.97 -24.79 -13.67
N MET A 258 7.87 -24.29 -14.23
CA MET A 258 7.81 -23.03 -14.98
C MET A 258 7.27 -21.89 -14.10
N GLU A 259 7.89 -20.71 -14.23
CA GLU A 259 7.45 -19.46 -13.59
C GLU A 259 6.32 -18.84 -14.43
N LEU A 260 5.13 -18.67 -13.84
CA LEU A 260 4.03 -17.93 -14.49
C LEU A 260 3.72 -16.65 -13.71
N ILE A 261 3.46 -15.56 -14.44
CA ILE A 261 3.08 -14.27 -13.85
C ILE A 261 1.62 -14.00 -14.21
N PHE A 262 0.75 -13.95 -13.21
CA PHE A 262 -0.66 -13.63 -13.44
C PHE A 262 -0.88 -12.13 -13.55
N TYR A 263 -1.82 -11.74 -14.41
CA TYR A 263 -2.33 -10.39 -14.51
C TYR A 263 -3.84 -10.48 -14.68
N THR A 264 -4.60 -10.05 -13.68
CA THR A 264 -6.02 -9.76 -13.85
C THR A 264 -6.23 -8.26 -13.75
N SER A 265 -7.06 -7.70 -14.63
CA SER A 265 -7.50 -6.31 -14.56
C SER A 265 -9.00 -6.26 -14.81
N THR A 266 -9.69 -5.38 -14.09
CA THR A 266 -11.15 -5.24 -14.18
C THR A 266 -11.68 -4.66 -15.48
N LEU A 267 -10.80 -4.10 -16.33
CA LEU A 267 -11.21 -3.44 -17.57
C LEU A 267 -11.59 -4.42 -18.69
N THR A 268 -11.15 -5.68 -18.63
CA THR A 268 -11.53 -6.70 -19.60
C THR A 268 -11.41 -8.07 -18.94
N MET A 269 -12.53 -8.75 -18.71
CA MET A 269 -12.50 -10.18 -18.36
C MET A 269 -12.20 -11.04 -19.61
N ASN A 270 -11.20 -10.66 -20.38
CA ASN A 270 -10.36 -11.63 -21.07
C ASN A 270 -9.27 -11.94 -20.04
N ASN A 271 -9.39 -13.05 -19.30
CA ASN A 271 -8.35 -13.44 -18.35
C ASN A 271 -7.06 -13.64 -19.15
N MET A 272 -6.20 -12.61 -19.23
CA MET A 272 -4.97 -12.67 -19.99
C MET A 272 -3.86 -13.19 -19.08
N PHE A 273 -3.53 -14.47 -19.18
CA PHE A 273 -2.40 -15.04 -18.46
C PHE A 273 -1.16 -14.86 -19.31
N ARG A 274 -0.15 -14.17 -18.79
CA ARG A 274 1.14 -14.03 -19.46
C ARG A 274 2.14 -15.00 -18.84
N ILE A 275 2.56 -16.00 -19.59
CA ILE A 275 3.69 -16.85 -19.18
C ILE A 275 4.96 -16.20 -19.69
N GLU A 276 5.88 -15.85 -18.78
CA GLU A 276 7.19 -15.34 -19.11
C GLU A 276 8.23 -16.43 -18.81
N HIS A 277 9.02 -16.81 -19.80
CA HIS A 277 10.18 -17.68 -19.62
C HIS A 277 11.20 -16.98 -18.70
N PRO A 278 11.97 -17.70 -17.88
CA PRO A 278 13.07 -17.16 -17.07
C PRO A 278 14.16 -16.36 -17.82
N ARG A 279 14.11 -16.33 -19.16
CA ARG A 279 15.00 -15.56 -20.04
C ARG A 279 14.33 -14.29 -20.61
N GLY A 280 13.19 -13.86 -20.07
CA GLY A 280 12.47 -12.66 -20.49
C GLY A 280 11.68 -12.79 -21.79
N GLN A 281 11.47 -14.02 -22.29
CA GLN A 281 10.62 -14.26 -23.46
C GLN A 281 9.18 -14.49 -23.01
N THR A 282 8.22 -13.81 -23.64
CA THR A 282 6.80 -14.13 -23.44
C THR A 282 6.49 -15.42 -24.20
N VAL A 283 6.11 -16.47 -23.48
CA VAL A 283 5.88 -17.81 -24.04
C VAL A 283 4.40 -18.06 -24.29
N LEU A 284 3.51 -17.42 -23.51
CA LEU A 284 2.08 -17.65 -23.61
C LEU A 284 1.30 -16.40 -23.27
N VAL A 285 0.27 -16.10 -24.07
CA VAL A 285 -0.85 -15.25 -23.69
C VAL A 285 -2.08 -16.16 -23.72
N VAL A 286 -2.57 -16.55 -22.55
CA VAL A 286 -3.83 -17.30 -22.43
C VAL A 286 -4.93 -16.28 -22.33
N SER A 287 -5.99 -16.39 -23.14
CA SER A 287 -7.21 -15.62 -22.93
C SER A 287 -8.27 -16.56 -22.35
N GLY A 288 -8.79 -16.25 -21.15
CA GLY A 288 -9.98 -16.90 -20.63
C GLY A 288 -11.19 -16.42 -21.39
N GLY A 289 -11.64 -17.21 -22.37
CA GLY A 289 -12.93 -17.02 -23.02
C GLY A 289 -14.07 -17.35 -22.05
N THR A 290 -15.15 -16.58 -22.13
CA THR A 290 -16.39 -16.87 -21.39
C THR A 290 -16.94 -18.22 -21.83
N GLN A 291 -17.12 -19.11 -20.84
CA GLN A 291 -17.64 -20.48 -20.93
C GLN A 291 -16.62 -21.53 -21.42
N TYR A 292 -16.01 -22.20 -20.44
CA TYR A 292 -15.26 -23.46 -20.54
C TYR A 292 -13.97 -23.43 -21.38
N GLY A 293 -12.83 -23.19 -20.71
CA GLY A 293 -11.51 -23.58 -21.23
C GLY A 293 -10.41 -22.53 -21.09
N VAL A 294 -9.23 -23.01 -20.70
CA VAL A 294 -7.93 -22.31 -20.83
C VAL A 294 -7.44 -22.55 -22.26
N TRP A 295 -7.37 -21.51 -23.09
CA TRP A 295 -6.79 -21.62 -24.43
C TRP A 295 -5.34 -21.12 -24.41
N ALA A 296 -4.41 -22.02 -24.68
CA ALA A 296 -2.97 -21.75 -24.75
C ALA A 296 -2.52 -21.71 -26.22
N SER A 297 -1.98 -20.59 -26.68
CA SER A 297 -1.28 -20.51 -27.97
C SER A 297 0.22 -20.38 -27.71
N MET A 298 0.98 -21.43 -28.02
CA MET A 298 2.45 -21.39 -28.03
C MET A 298 2.92 -20.83 -29.37
N PHE A 299 3.50 -19.64 -29.37
CA PHE A 299 4.26 -19.16 -30.52
C PHE A 299 5.66 -19.77 -30.47
N SER A 300 5.83 -20.97 -31.04
CA SER A 300 7.18 -21.49 -31.28
C SER A 300 7.79 -20.74 -32.47
N ARG A 301 8.71 -19.79 -32.21
CA ARG A 301 9.78 -19.52 -33.18
C ARG A 301 10.99 -20.37 -32.78
N THR A 302 11.11 -21.49 -33.49
CA THR A 302 12.31 -22.33 -33.67
C THR A 302 12.98 -22.83 -32.38
N TRP A 303 12.60 -24.05 -31.96
CA TRP A 303 13.58 -24.99 -31.41
C TRP A 303 14.46 -25.43 -32.59
N LYS A 304 15.71 -24.94 -32.65
CA LYS A 304 16.75 -25.67 -33.35
C LYS A 304 17.35 -26.63 -32.34
N ASP A 305 17.27 -27.92 -32.66
CA ASP A 305 18.01 -28.98 -32.00
C ASP A 305 19.44 -28.54 -31.73
N ALA A 306 19.86 -28.69 -30.48
CA ALA A 306 21.27 -28.67 -30.12
C ALA A 306 21.52 -29.76 -29.07
N ASN A 307 21.92 -30.91 -29.60
CA ASN A 307 22.84 -31.89 -29.02
C ASN A 307 22.24 -33.01 -28.18
N LEU A 308 21.67 -33.98 -28.90
CA LEU A 308 22.10 -35.38 -28.74
C LEU A 308 23.45 -35.56 -29.45
N ASN A 309 24.50 -35.61 -28.64
CA ASN A 309 25.68 -36.48 -28.76
C ASN A 309 26.39 -36.45 -27.41
#